data_AF-A0A950GLZ8-F1
#
_entry.id   AF-A0A950GLZ8-F1
#
_cell.length_a   1.000
_cell.length_b   1.000
_cell.length_c   1.000
_cell.angle_alpha   90.00
_cell.angle_beta   90.00
_cell.angle_gamma   90.00
#
_symmetry.space_group_name_H-M   'P 1'
#
loop_
_entity.id
_entity.type
_entity.pdbx_description
1 polymer ?
#
loop_
_entity_poly.entity_id
_entity_poly.type
_entity_poly.pdbx_seq_one_letter_code
_entity_poly.pdbx_strand_id
1 'polypeptide(L)'
;MPTVKVRVRPRGQARHRGTLSIGDWETPCVIGEGGLVAASLKREGDKCTPIGVFPLRYGLFDSGAVPDFGRGLAFPFVPAAADMIWEEEGENYNRLVRVAAKDRPDERLTRKRDERLFEVIVPIGFNDAVPEAGRGSALFIHAARADMRGTAGCVAVPRAQILELARRLVPGMMIDIRYEGEERLSAPPGASSGMPIEIVRFAGAEPGPKLIVTGAVHGNETCGPTAITRMIGECQDGKLVIRRGTVTFVPIVNHKAYLQGTREGDRNLNRDLRPYVLPECNEDRIANILCPLLAEHDVLLDLHSFRSGHEPFVFVGPSDNAGEIEPFAQAEAEGEFAARLGPGLLMHGWLTAHARAQQERARQGGANVSFSKGVGTTEYMRFCGGYAVTVECGQHRDPKAPQVAYDAIFNALAHLQLIAAPAPKRGAKRAIKIVDAVWCFSEGDRLAKNWTTGDAVGEGEIIARRADGQALKAPRDGFVIFPNPEPKPFVELYYFGEASERFRT
;
A
#
# COMPACT_ATOMS: atom_id res chain seq x y z
N MET A 1 -13.17 -10.73 -10.87
CA MET A 1 -14.19 -9.77 -11.35
C MET A 1 -14.19 -9.76 -12.87
N PRO A 2 -15.34 -9.57 -13.55
CA PRO A 2 -15.36 -9.43 -15.00
C PRO A 2 -14.57 -8.16 -15.38
N THR A 3 -13.75 -8.26 -16.43
CA THR A 3 -12.88 -7.19 -16.92
C THR A 3 -13.35 -6.78 -18.30
N VAL A 4 -13.41 -5.48 -18.58
CA VAL A 4 -13.60 -4.97 -19.94
C VAL A 4 -12.30 -5.18 -20.70
N LYS A 5 -12.30 -5.94 -21.79
CA LYS A 5 -11.09 -6.21 -22.57
C LYS A 5 -11.14 -5.42 -23.87
N VAL A 6 -10.10 -4.65 -24.17
CA VAL A 6 -9.90 -4.00 -25.48
C VAL A 6 -8.71 -4.66 -26.16
N ARG A 7 -8.91 -5.17 -27.37
CA ARG A 7 -7.89 -5.84 -28.17
C ARG A 7 -7.80 -5.20 -29.55
N VAL A 8 -6.57 -4.87 -29.96
CA VAL A 8 -6.29 -4.14 -31.21
C VAL A 8 -5.29 -4.93 -32.04
N ARG A 9 -5.46 -5.04 -33.35
CA ARG A 9 -4.49 -5.77 -34.17
C ARG A 9 -3.22 -4.94 -34.39
N PRO A 10 -2.01 -5.49 -34.15
CA PRO A 10 -0.76 -4.75 -34.29
C PRO A 10 -0.38 -4.44 -35.75
N ARG A 11 -0.97 -5.11 -36.73
CA ARG A 11 -0.66 -4.93 -38.18
C ARG A 11 -1.93 -4.73 -39.01
N GLY A 12 -2.00 -3.60 -39.70
CA GLY A 12 -3.07 -3.24 -40.65
C GLY A 12 -3.11 -1.75 -40.98
N GLN A 13 -3.87 -1.36 -42.01
CA GLN A 13 -4.07 0.05 -42.40
C GLN A 13 -4.85 0.87 -41.36
N ALA A 14 -5.60 0.21 -40.46
CA ALA A 14 -6.42 0.85 -39.44
C ALA A 14 -5.96 0.48 -38.01
N ARG A 15 -4.80 1.01 -37.59
CA ARG A 15 -4.18 0.77 -36.27
C ARG A 15 -5.03 1.19 -35.06
N HIS A 16 -6.10 1.93 -35.31
CA HIS A 16 -7.03 2.42 -34.30
C HIS A 16 -8.27 1.50 -34.13
N ARG A 17 -8.44 0.45 -34.93
CA ARG A 17 -9.61 -0.44 -34.85
C ARG A 17 -9.32 -1.67 -33.99
N GLY A 18 -10.27 -1.99 -33.10
CA GLY A 18 -10.19 -3.14 -32.22
C GLY A 18 -11.56 -3.71 -31.86
N THR A 19 -11.55 -4.60 -30.88
CA THR A 19 -12.72 -5.24 -30.28
C THR A 19 -12.73 -4.98 -28.78
N LEU A 20 -13.88 -4.59 -28.25
CA LEU A 20 -14.17 -4.51 -26.82
C LEU A 20 -15.04 -5.69 -26.42
N SER A 21 -14.71 -6.40 -25.34
CA SER A 21 -15.52 -7.50 -24.80
C SER A 21 -15.73 -7.47 -23.28
N ILE A 22 -16.87 -8.00 -22.84
CA ILE A 22 -17.26 -8.17 -21.43
C ILE A 22 -17.97 -9.52 -21.29
N GLY A 23 -17.28 -10.52 -20.74
CA GLY A 23 -17.76 -11.91 -20.75
C GLY A 23 -17.91 -12.41 -22.18
N ASP A 24 -19.08 -12.94 -22.52
CA ASP A 24 -19.39 -13.46 -23.86
C ASP A 24 -19.88 -12.39 -24.85
N TRP A 25 -20.02 -11.13 -24.40
CA TRP A 25 -20.42 -10.03 -25.26
C TRP A 25 -19.21 -9.32 -25.85
N GLU A 26 -19.26 -9.05 -27.15
CA GLU A 26 -18.23 -8.32 -27.89
C GLU A 26 -18.85 -7.26 -28.82
N THR A 27 -18.12 -6.19 -29.04
CA THR A 27 -18.45 -5.13 -29.99
C THR A 27 -17.17 -4.60 -30.64
N PRO A 28 -17.23 -4.13 -31.91
CA PRO A 28 -16.17 -3.30 -32.45
C PRO A 28 -15.90 -2.09 -31.55
N CYS A 29 -14.65 -1.64 -31.50
CA CYS A 29 -14.26 -0.40 -30.85
C CYS A 29 -13.18 0.32 -31.64
N VAL A 30 -12.98 1.60 -31.32
CA VAL A 30 -11.85 2.40 -31.80
C VAL A 30 -11.07 2.95 -30.63
N ILE A 31 -9.77 3.13 -30.83
CA ILE A 31 -8.83 3.72 -29.88
C ILE A 31 -8.23 5.00 -30.49
N GLY A 32 -7.19 5.54 -29.87
CA GLY A 32 -6.39 6.64 -30.40
C GLY A 32 -5.95 6.41 -31.86
N GLU A 33 -6.01 7.45 -32.68
CA GLU A 33 -5.57 7.44 -34.08
C GLU A 33 -4.10 6.98 -34.24
N GLY A 34 -3.25 7.34 -33.28
CA GLY A 34 -1.85 6.91 -33.19
C GLY A 34 -1.66 5.44 -32.79
N GLY A 35 -2.72 4.74 -32.42
CA GLY A 35 -2.70 3.35 -31.95
C GLY A 35 -2.50 3.24 -30.45
N LEU A 36 -1.95 2.10 -30.01
CA LEU A 36 -1.62 1.87 -28.60
C LEU A 36 -0.18 2.26 -28.30
N VAL A 37 0.05 2.84 -27.12
CA VAL A 37 1.38 3.22 -26.61
C VAL A 37 1.58 2.68 -25.20
N ALA A 38 2.81 2.34 -24.82
CA ALA A 38 3.12 2.01 -23.43
C ALA A 38 2.72 3.19 -22.49
N ALA A 39 2.06 2.90 -21.37
CA ALA A 39 1.57 3.93 -20.44
C ALA A 39 2.65 4.91 -19.92
N SER A 40 3.90 4.46 -19.83
CA SER A 40 5.06 5.30 -19.46
C SER A 40 5.47 6.28 -20.57
N LEU A 41 5.23 5.91 -21.83
CA LEU A 41 5.55 6.70 -23.02
C LEU A 41 4.39 7.59 -23.49
N LYS A 42 3.18 7.38 -22.96
CA LYS A 42 2.02 8.23 -23.24
C LYS A 42 2.33 9.70 -22.96
N ARG A 43 2.00 10.56 -23.91
CA ARG A 43 2.10 12.02 -23.81
C ARG A 43 0.81 12.69 -24.30
N GLU A 44 0.55 13.88 -23.83
CA GLU A 44 -0.56 14.69 -24.32
C GLU A 44 -0.37 15.02 -25.80
N GLY A 45 -1.45 14.96 -26.60
CA GLY A 45 -1.40 15.21 -28.04
C GLY A 45 -0.83 14.09 -28.92
N ASP A 46 -0.29 13.00 -28.35
CA ASP A 46 0.27 11.87 -29.14
C ASP A 46 -0.78 11.06 -29.93
N LYS A 47 -2.07 11.30 -29.68
CA LYS A 47 -3.23 10.58 -30.24
C LYS A 47 -3.21 9.07 -29.98
N CYS A 48 -2.48 8.60 -28.98
CA CYS A 48 -2.39 7.19 -28.63
C CYS A 48 -3.27 6.85 -27.42
N THR A 49 -3.72 5.61 -27.32
CA THR A 49 -4.37 5.07 -26.11
C THR A 49 -3.35 4.27 -25.29
N PRO A 50 -3.25 4.48 -23.96
CA PRO A 50 -2.26 3.79 -23.15
C PRO A 50 -2.57 2.29 -23.01
N ILE A 51 -1.54 1.46 -23.16
CA ILE A 51 -1.56 0.03 -22.84
C ILE A 51 -1.52 -0.14 -21.33
N GLY A 52 -2.45 -0.93 -20.78
CA GLY A 52 -2.49 -1.18 -19.34
C GLY A 52 -3.83 -1.70 -18.85
N VAL A 53 -3.94 -1.83 -17.53
CA VAL A 53 -5.18 -2.17 -16.84
C VAL A 53 -5.55 -0.98 -15.95
N PHE A 54 -6.72 -0.40 -16.19
CA PHE A 54 -7.15 0.85 -15.53
C PHE A 54 -8.52 0.66 -14.88
N PRO A 55 -8.77 1.28 -13.71
CA PRO A 55 -10.09 1.24 -13.10
C PRO A 55 -11.09 2.05 -13.92
N LEU A 56 -12.31 1.55 -14.05
CA LEU A 56 -13.44 2.36 -14.48
C LEU A 56 -14.00 3.07 -13.26
N ARG A 57 -14.16 4.39 -13.33
CA ARG A 57 -14.56 5.20 -12.16
C ARG A 57 -16.07 5.16 -11.92
N TYR A 58 -16.78 6.06 -12.56
CA TYR A 58 -18.24 6.17 -12.60
C TYR A 58 -18.63 6.51 -14.04
N GLY A 59 -19.90 6.58 -14.37
CA GLY A 59 -20.34 7.08 -15.66
C GLY A 59 -20.92 8.48 -15.54
N LEU A 60 -20.73 9.30 -16.57
CA LEU A 60 -21.45 10.57 -16.72
C LEU A 60 -22.36 10.47 -17.94
N PHE A 61 -23.52 11.12 -17.88
CA PHE A 61 -24.42 11.17 -19.02
C PHE A 61 -25.16 12.49 -19.14
N ASP A 62 -25.46 12.89 -20.38
CA ASP A 62 -26.28 14.05 -20.67
C ASP A 62 -27.77 13.68 -20.52
N SER A 63 -28.36 14.13 -19.41
CA SER A 63 -29.78 13.87 -19.08
C SER A 63 -30.77 14.47 -20.09
N GLY A 64 -30.38 15.49 -20.85
CA GLY A 64 -31.20 16.06 -21.93
C GLY A 64 -31.14 15.23 -23.21
N ALA A 65 -30.01 14.58 -23.47
CA ALA A 65 -29.81 13.76 -24.66
C ALA A 65 -30.32 12.31 -24.50
N VAL A 66 -30.17 11.74 -23.30
CA VAL A 66 -30.61 10.38 -22.94
C VAL A 66 -31.48 10.41 -21.67
N PRO A 67 -32.74 10.91 -21.75
CA PRO A 67 -33.64 10.95 -20.61
C PRO A 67 -33.87 9.52 -20.06
N ASP A 68 -33.93 9.41 -18.72
CA ASP A 68 -34.07 8.15 -17.96
C ASP A 68 -32.87 7.17 -18.00
N PHE A 69 -31.75 7.56 -18.58
CA PHE A 69 -30.51 6.79 -18.51
C PHE A 69 -29.99 6.69 -17.05
N GLY A 70 -29.35 5.57 -16.71
CA GLY A 70 -28.80 5.31 -15.37
C GLY A 70 -29.72 4.60 -14.39
N ARG A 71 -31.05 4.57 -14.61
CA ARG A 71 -31.99 3.87 -13.71
C ARG A 71 -31.82 2.35 -13.81
N GLY A 72 -31.60 1.69 -12.67
CA GLY A 72 -31.51 0.22 -12.59
C GLY A 72 -30.20 -0.38 -13.12
N LEU A 73 -29.19 0.45 -13.44
CA LEU A 73 -27.85 -0.02 -13.79
C LEU A 73 -27.04 -0.32 -12.53
N ALA A 74 -26.23 -1.37 -12.57
CA ALA A 74 -25.36 -1.73 -11.44
C ALA A 74 -24.17 -0.75 -11.30
N PHE A 75 -23.58 -0.31 -12.41
CA PHE A 75 -22.53 0.70 -12.41
C PHE A 75 -23.12 2.11 -12.17
N PRO A 76 -22.50 2.94 -11.33
CA PRO A 76 -23.04 4.25 -11.01
C PRO A 76 -22.89 5.21 -12.20
N PHE A 77 -24.01 5.67 -12.74
CA PHE A 77 -24.08 6.74 -13.73
C PHE A 77 -24.69 7.99 -13.13
N VAL A 78 -24.05 9.14 -13.32
CA VAL A 78 -24.44 10.44 -12.75
C VAL A 78 -24.76 11.41 -13.88
N PRO A 79 -25.86 12.19 -13.80
CA PRO A 79 -26.13 13.25 -14.77
C PRO A 79 -24.98 14.27 -14.82
N ALA A 80 -24.46 14.52 -16.02
CA ALA A 80 -23.51 15.60 -16.26
C ALA A 80 -24.24 16.95 -16.12
N ALA A 81 -23.75 17.80 -15.23
CA ALA A 81 -24.28 19.15 -15.05
C ALA A 81 -23.45 20.17 -15.85
N ALA A 82 -24.07 21.30 -16.22
CA ALA A 82 -23.44 22.32 -17.05
C ALA A 82 -22.22 23.01 -16.38
N ASP A 83 -22.12 22.91 -15.05
CA ASP A 83 -21.00 23.42 -14.26
C ASP A 83 -19.86 22.39 -14.10
N MET A 84 -20.03 21.14 -14.56
CA MET A 84 -18.99 20.12 -14.49
C MET A 84 -18.05 20.20 -15.69
N ILE A 85 -16.75 20.35 -15.41
CA ILE A 85 -15.69 20.39 -16.42
C ILE A 85 -14.60 19.37 -16.08
N TRP A 86 -13.89 18.88 -17.09
CA TRP A 86 -12.69 18.09 -16.86
C TRP A 86 -11.48 19.00 -17.04
N GLU A 87 -10.79 19.33 -15.94
CA GLU A 87 -9.66 20.24 -15.99
C GLU A 87 -8.47 19.57 -16.70
N GLU A 88 -7.97 20.20 -17.76
CA GLU A 88 -6.83 19.72 -18.55
C GLU A 88 -5.56 20.58 -18.31
N GLU A 89 -5.60 21.59 -17.43
CA GLU A 89 -4.45 22.44 -17.08
C GLU A 89 -4.39 22.81 -15.58
N GLY A 90 -3.25 23.32 -15.11
CA GLY A 90 -3.13 23.89 -13.76
C GLY A 90 -3.18 22.89 -12.60
N GLU A 91 -3.50 23.37 -11.40
CA GLU A 91 -3.41 22.60 -10.14
C GLU A 91 -4.41 21.43 -10.05
N ASN A 92 -5.52 21.52 -10.76
CA ASN A 92 -6.55 20.49 -10.81
C ASN A 92 -6.45 19.59 -12.05
N TYR A 93 -5.29 19.55 -12.71
CA TYR A 93 -5.05 18.76 -13.91
C TYR A 93 -5.59 17.33 -13.82
N ASN A 94 -6.29 16.90 -14.87
CA ASN A 94 -6.94 15.61 -15.05
C ASN A 94 -7.96 15.24 -13.96
N ARG A 95 -8.76 16.22 -13.52
CA ARG A 95 -9.84 16.02 -12.54
C ARG A 95 -11.16 16.58 -13.05
N LEU A 96 -12.27 15.93 -12.66
CA LEU A 96 -13.59 16.51 -12.79
C LEU A 96 -13.78 17.55 -11.69
N VAL A 97 -14.01 18.80 -12.05
CA VAL A 97 -14.26 19.92 -11.13
C VAL A 97 -15.57 20.62 -11.48
N ARG A 98 -16.10 21.41 -10.53
CA ARG A 98 -17.24 22.29 -10.78
C ARG A 98 -16.76 23.73 -10.91
N VAL A 99 -17.12 24.41 -12.00
CA VAL A 99 -16.84 25.82 -12.23
C VAL A 99 -18.09 26.55 -12.69
N ALA A 100 -18.15 27.87 -12.49
CA ALA A 100 -19.25 28.63 -13.04
C ALA A 100 -19.23 28.56 -14.57
N ALA A 101 -20.34 28.13 -15.19
CA ALA A 101 -20.41 27.84 -16.63
C ALA A 101 -19.96 28.99 -17.56
N LYS A 102 -19.98 30.23 -17.07
CA LYS A 102 -19.52 31.42 -17.80
C LYS A 102 -17.99 31.48 -17.99
N ASP A 103 -17.21 30.78 -17.18
CA ASP A 103 -15.76 30.91 -17.14
C ASP A 103 -15.04 29.99 -18.15
N ARG A 104 -15.71 28.93 -18.64
CA ARG A 104 -15.17 27.96 -19.61
C ARG A 104 -16.25 27.46 -20.59
N PRO A 105 -16.66 28.27 -21.58
CA PRO A 105 -17.81 27.95 -22.46
C PRO A 105 -17.56 26.88 -23.54
N ASP A 106 -16.30 26.45 -23.79
CA ASP A 106 -15.93 25.49 -24.85
C ASP A 106 -15.27 24.21 -24.32
N GLU A 107 -15.78 23.70 -23.19
CA GLU A 107 -15.20 22.55 -22.48
C GLU A 107 -15.54 21.19 -23.12
N ARG A 108 -14.66 20.19 -22.99
CA ARG A 108 -14.74 18.88 -23.65
C ARG A 108 -16.03 18.10 -23.39
N LEU A 109 -16.61 18.23 -22.18
CA LEU A 109 -17.83 17.52 -21.75
C LEU A 109 -19.12 18.22 -22.17
N THR A 110 -19.12 19.54 -22.25
CA THR A 110 -20.33 20.37 -22.44
C THR A 110 -20.37 21.09 -23.80
N ARG A 111 -19.27 21.05 -24.56
CA ARG A 111 -19.18 21.62 -25.91
C ARG A 111 -20.25 21.02 -26.82
N LYS A 112 -21.08 21.90 -27.40
CA LYS A 112 -22.00 21.53 -28.49
C LYS A 112 -21.20 21.07 -29.70
N ARG A 113 -21.44 19.84 -30.14
CA ARG A 113 -20.84 19.24 -31.34
C ARG A 113 -21.95 18.75 -32.25
N ASP A 114 -21.72 18.80 -33.55
CA ASP A 114 -22.65 18.23 -34.55
C ASP A 114 -22.84 16.72 -34.34
N GLU A 115 -21.80 16.03 -33.85
CA GLU A 115 -21.83 14.62 -33.51
C GLU A 115 -21.97 14.42 -31.98
N ARG A 116 -23.01 13.69 -31.58
CA ARG A 116 -23.32 13.38 -30.18
C ARG A 116 -22.47 12.20 -29.66
N LEU A 117 -21.18 12.45 -29.41
CA LEU A 117 -20.21 11.41 -29.04
C LEU A 117 -20.06 11.19 -27.51
N PHE A 118 -20.40 12.19 -26.70
CA PHE A 118 -20.15 12.23 -25.24
C PHE A 118 -21.46 12.23 -24.43
N GLU A 119 -22.58 11.80 -25.03
CA GLU A 119 -23.88 11.68 -24.33
C GLU A 119 -23.81 10.73 -23.13
N VAL A 120 -22.94 9.73 -23.21
CA VAL A 120 -22.60 8.82 -22.12
C VAL A 120 -21.10 8.61 -22.17
N ILE A 121 -20.42 8.82 -21.04
CA ILE A 121 -19.00 8.58 -20.90
C ILE A 121 -18.69 7.78 -19.64
N VAL A 122 -17.59 7.04 -19.68
CA VAL A 122 -17.03 6.34 -18.51
C VAL A 122 -15.54 6.68 -18.41
N PRO A 123 -15.09 7.44 -17.39
CA PRO A 123 -13.67 7.73 -17.20
C PRO A 123 -12.85 6.47 -16.95
N ILE A 124 -11.77 6.38 -17.71
CA ILE A 124 -10.70 5.40 -17.58
C ILE A 124 -9.68 6.02 -16.64
N GLY A 125 -9.40 5.37 -15.51
CA GLY A 125 -8.51 5.89 -14.46
C GLY A 125 -7.03 5.85 -14.80
N PHE A 126 -6.67 6.49 -15.91
CA PHE A 126 -5.30 6.73 -16.33
C PHE A 126 -4.89 8.16 -15.92
N ASN A 127 -3.73 8.28 -15.26
CA ASN A 127 -3.15 9.55 -14.83
C ASN A 127 -4.04 10.40 -13.89
N ASP A 128 -4.99 9.80 -13.16
CA ASP A 128 -6.03 10.54 -12.41
C ASP A 128 -5.83 10.53 -10.87
N ALA A 129 -5.17 9.51 -10.32
CA ALA A 129 -4.96 9.41 -8.87
C ALA A 129 -3.84 10.32 -8.34
N VAL A 130 -2.73 10.41 -9.08
CA VAL A 130 -1.67 11.40 -8.89
C VAL A 130 -1.37 11.99 -10.27
N PRO A 131 -2.09 13.04 -10.68
CA PRO A 131 -1.97 13.56 -12.04
C PRO A 131 -0.59 14.18 -12.30
N GLU A 132 0.03 13.75 -13.39
CA GLU A 132 1.25 14.35 -13.95
C GLU A 132 0.88 15.10 -15.23
N ALA A 133 1.09 16.42 -15.22
CA ALA A 133 0.81 17.29 -16.36
C ALA A 133 1.55 16.82 -17.63
N GLY A 134 0.86 16.86 -18.78
CA GLY A 134 1.43 16.46 -20.07
C GLY A 134 1.51 14.95 -20.32
N ARG A 135 1.10 14.09 -19.36
CA ARG A 135 0.99 12.64 -19.58
C ARG A 135 -0.34 12.21 -20.20
N GLY A 136 -1.26 13.15 -20.39
CA GLY A 136 -2.57 12.95 -20.99
C GLY A 136 -3.68 12.93 -19.95
N SER A 137 -4.82 13.49 -20.33
CA SER A 137 -5.98 13.73 -19.50
C SER A 137 -7.27 13.23 -20.18
N ALA A 138 -8.38 13.19 -19.44
CA ALA A 138 -9.74 13.05 -19.98
C ALA A 138 -9.91 11.86 -20.94
N LEU A 139 -9.42 10.67 -20.52
CA LEU A 139 -9.60 9.43 -21.25
C LEU A 139 -10.89 8.73 -20.82
N PHE A 140 -11.78 8.51 -21.78
CA PHE A 140 -13.11 7.95 -21.54
C PHE A 140 -13.37 6.73 -22.43
N ILE A 141 -14.36 5.93 -22.04
CA ILE A 141 -15.18 5.14 -22.96
C ILE A 141 -16.35 6.02 -23.42
N HIS A 142 -16.57 6.19 -24.72
CA HIS A 142 -17.68 6.99 -25.26
C HIS A 142 -18.20 6.46 -26.61
N ALA A 143 -19.19 7.14 -27.23
CA ALA A 143 -19.71 6.74 -28.53
C ALA A 143 -18.73 7.07 -29.66
N ALA A 144 -18.49 6.11 -30.57
CA ALA A 144 -17.65 6.27 -31.73
C ALA A 144 -18.35 7.06 -32.84
N ARG A 145 -17.55 7.70 -33.68
CA ARG A 145 -18.03 8.33 -34.93
C ARG A 145 -18.55 7.27 -35.89
N ALA A 146 -19.49 7.64 -36.76
CA ALA A 146 -20.13 6.70 -37.69
C ALA A 146 -19.13 6.00 -38.64
N ASP A 147 -18.06 6.69 -39.02
CA ASP A 147 -16.98 6.16 -39.86
C ASP A 147 -15.91 5.36 -39.09
N MET A 148 -16.03 5.28 -37.76
CA MET A 148 -15.09 4.57 -36.88
C MET A 148 -13.64 5.05 -37.07
N ARG A 149 -13.42 6.35 -37.30
CA ARG A 149 -12.06 6.94 -37.27
C ARG A 149 -11.52 7.01 -35.83
N GLY A 150 -10.19 7.03 -35.70
CA GLY A 150 -9.49 7.05 -34.40
C GLY A 150 -9.80 8.27 -33.53
N THR A 151 -9.65 8.09 -32.22
CA THR A 151 -9.84 9.15 -31.22
C THR A 151 -8.53 9.90 -30.93
N ALA A 152 -8.55 10.86 -30.01
CA ALA A 152 -7.33 11.47 -29.48
C ALA A 152 -6.64 10.61 -28.38
N GLY A 153 -7.20 9.44 -28.03
CA GLY A 153 -6.68 8.55 -27.00
C GLY A 153 -7.75 7.83 -26.18
N CYS A 154 -9.02 8.21 -26.32
CA CYS A 154 -10.17 7.52 -25.72
C CYS A 154 -10.44 6.15 -26.37
N VAL A 155 -11.21 5.32 -25.67
CA VAL A 155 -11.82 4.13 -26.27
C VAL A 155 -13.24 4.51 -26.69
N ALA A 156 -13.68 4.14 -27.88
CA ALA A 156 -15.05 4.39 -28.31
C ALA A 156 -15.69 3.17 -28.96
N VAL A 157 -16.97 2.94 -28.68
CA VAL A 157 -17.77 1.84 -29.24
C VAL A 157 -18.88 2.40 -30.12
N PRO A 158 -19.42 1.65 -31.10
CA PRO A 158 -20.57 2.09 -31.88
C PRO A 158 -21.67 2.65 -30.99
N ARG A 159 -22.25 3.79 -31.38
CA ARG A 159 -23.28 4.48 -30.57
C ARG A 159 -24.43 3.56 -30.15
N ALA A 160 -24.83 2.64 -31.03
CA ALA A 160 -25.88 1.64 -30.75
C ALA A 160 -25.53 0.67 -29.60
N GLN A 161 -24.24 0.52 -29.26
CA GLN A 161 -23.74 -0.43 -28.25
C GLN A 161 -23.48 0.21 -26.89
N ILE A 162 -23.58 1.54 -26.76
CA ILE A 162 -23.31 2.26 -25.51
C ILE A 162 -24.23 1.84 -24.37
N LEU A 163 -25.53 1.66 -24.66
CA LEU A 163 -26.50 1.23 -23.65
C LEU A 163 -26.21 -0.20 -23.16
N GLU A 164 -25.84 -1.09 -24.07
CA GLU A 164 -25.51 -2.48 -23.72
C GLU A 164 -24.20 -2.56 -22.92
N LEU A 165 -23.19 -1.76 -23.29
CA LEU A 165 -21.98 -1.58 -22.50
C LEU A 165 -22.34 -1.13 -21.07
N ALA A 166 -23.15 -0.09 -20.93
CA ALA A 166 -23.55 0.46 -19.63
C ALA A 166 -24.28 -0.56 -18.73
N ARG A 167 -25.13 -1.42 -19.31
CA ARG A 167 -25.82 -2.52 -18.58
C ARG A 167 -24.88 -3.59 -18.03
N ARG A 168 -23.75 -3.80 -18.69
CA ARG A 168 -22.78 -4.84 -18.33
C ARG A 168 -21.75 -4.39 -17.33
N LEU A 169 -21.57 -3.08 -17.15
CA LEU A 169 -20.65 -2.54 -16.17
C LEU A 169 -21.20 -2.78 -14.75
N VAL A 170 -20.30 -3.12 -13.83
CA VAL A 170 -20.56 -3.16 -12.38
C VAL A 170 -19.44 -2.44 -11.62
N PRO A 171 -19.69 -1.94 -10.39
CA PRO A 171 -18.67 -1.25 -9.60
C PRO A 171 -17.40 -2.09 -9.42
N GLY A 172 -16.23 -1.45 -9.51
CA GLY A 172 -14.92 -2.12 -9.37
C GLY A 172 -14.39 -2.80 -10.63
N MET A 173 -15.11 -2.74 -11.76
CA MET A 173 -14.59 -3.22 -13.03
C MET A 173 -13.33 -2.46 -13.49
N MET A 174 -12.42 -3.20 -14.12
CA MET A 174 -11.21 -2.67 -14.76
C MET A 174 -11.32 -2.82 -16.28
N ILE A 175 -10.63 -1.97 -17.03
CA ILE A 175 -10.43 -2.09 -18.48
C ILE A 175 -8.98 -2.50 -18.79
N ASP A 176 -8.80 -3.59 -19.54
CA ASP A 176 -7.51 -4.13 -19.98
C ASP A 176 -7.31 -3.87 -21.48
N ILE A 177 -6.39 -2.97 -21.83
CA ILE A 177 -6.16 -2.47 -23.20
C ILE A 177 -4.79 -2.96 -23.70
N ARG A 178 -4.76 -3.77 -24.78
CA ARG A 178 -3.54 -4.35 -25.38
C ARG A 178 -3.69 -4.69 -26.87
N TYR A 179 -2.58 -5.04 -27.54
CA TYR A 179 -2.67 -5.64 -28.87
C TYR A 179 -3.18 -7.10 -28.82
N GLU A 180 -3.80 -7.57 -29.90
CA GLU A 180 -4.11 -9.00 -30.11
C GLU A 180 -2.82 -9.81 -30.24
N GLY A 181 -2.79 -11.00 -29.65
CA GLY A 181 -1.60 -11.87 -29.64
C GLY A 181 -0.53 -11.43 -28.65
N GLU A 182 -0.62 -10.23 -28.07
CA GLU A 182 0.04 -9.94 -26.81
C GLU A 182 -0.73 -10.66 -25.70
N GLU A 183 -0.26 -11.85 -25.34
CA GLU A 183 -0.45 -12.33 -23.98
C GLU A 183 0.06 -11.24 -23.04
N ARG A 184 -0.54 -11.13 -21.85
CA ARG A 184 -0.08 -10.19 -20.81
C ARG A 184 1.44 -10.26 -20.80
N LEU A 185 2.11 -9.22 -21.29
CA LEU A 185 3.56 -9.15 -21.24
C LEU A 185 3.87 -9.37 -19.77
N SER A 186 4.40 -10.55 -19.46
CA SER A 186 5.12 -10.76 -18.22
C SER A 186 6.08 -9.58 -18.15
N ALA A 187 6.16 -8.97 -16.97
CA ALA A 187 7.04 -7.84 -16.70
C ALA A 187 8.38 -8.01 -17.47
N PRO A 188 8.98 -6.90 -17.97
CA PRO A 188 10.15 -6.95 -18.84
C PRO A 188 11.18 -7.97 -18.34
N PRO A 189 11.86 -8.72 -19.25
CA PRO A 189 12.82 -9.74 -18.82
C PRO A 189 13.90 -9.05 -17.98
N GLY A 190 13.84 -9.31 -16.67
CA GLY A 190 14.54 -8.52 -15.64
C GLY A 190 13.76 -8.31 -14.34
N ALA A 191 12.45 -8.60 -14.27
CA ALA A 191 11.65 -8.44 -13.05
C ALA A 191 10.93 -9.72 -12.62
N SER A 192 11.55 -10.46 -11.68
CA SER A 192 11.02 -11.51 -10.80
C SER A 192 9.97 -12.49 -11.36
N SER A 193 10.34 -13.77 -11.35
CA SER A 193 9.47 -14.95 -11.38
C SER A 193 8.45 -14.93 -10.22
N GLY A 194 7.44 -14.08 -10.31
CA GLY A 194 6.52 -13.79 -9.20
C GLY A 194 5.77 -15.04 -8.76
N MET A 195 6.29 -15.71 -7.72
CA MET A 195 5.56 -16.72 -6.96
C MET A 195 4.28 -16.09 -6.41
N PRO A 196 3.15 -16.82 -6.40
CA PRO A 196 1.93 -16.31 -5.78
C PRO A 196 2.20 -15.99 -4.29
N ILE A 197 1.62 -14.90 -3.79
CA ILE A 197 1.57 -14.67 -2.34
C ILE A 197 0.56 -15.68 -1.78
N GLU A 198 1.04 -16.58 -0.93
CA GLU A 198 0.20 -17.55 -0.24
C GLU A 198 -0.62 -16.85 0.85
N ILE A 199 -1.94 -16.99 0.76
CA ILE A 199 -2.90 -16.43 1.72
C ILE A 199 -3.77 -17.59 2.18
N VAL A 200 -3.61 -18.03 3.44
CA VAL A 200 -4.38 -19.14 4.01
C VAL A 200 -5.33 -18.61 5.07
N ARG A 201 -6.63 -18.88 4.90
CA ARG A 201 -7.68 -18.39 5.78
C ARG A 201 -8.41 -19.53 6.47
N PHE A 202 -8.56 -19.40 7.78
CA PHE A 202 -9.41 -20.27 8.62
C PHE A 202 -10.50 -19.41 9.25
N ALA A 203 -11.76 -19.86 9.17
CA ALA A 203 -12.90 -19.18 9.74
C ALA A 203 -13.57 -20.07 10.80
N GLY A 204 -13.86 -19.49 11.96
CA GLY A 204 -14.66 -20.12 13.00
C GLY A 204 -16.15 -20.04 12.70
N ALA A 205 -16.93 -20.92 13.33
CA ALA A 205 -18.39 -20.91 13.18
C ALA A 205 -19.07 -19.76 13.95
N GLU A 206 -18.41 -19.24 14.99
CA GLU A 206 -18.92 -18.16 15.82
C GLU A 206 -18.41 -16.79 15.36
N PRO A 207 -19.17 -15.70 15.51
CA PRO A 207 -18.68 -14.35 15.27
C PRO A 207 -17.48 -14.00 16.17
N GLY A 208 -16.49 -13.32 15.62
CA GLY A 208 -15.28 -12.93 16.36
C GLY A 208 -14.38 -12.01 15.54
N PRO A 209 -13.25 -11.59 16.11
CA PRO A 209 -12.32 -10.66 15.45
C PRO A 209 -11.68 -11.31 14.21
N LYS A 210 -11.20 -10.46 13.30
CA LYS A 210 -10.42 -10.85 12.13
C LYS A 210 -8.95 -10.52 12.37
N LEU A 211 -8.14 -11.56 12.59
CA LEU A 211 -6.69 -11.44 12.75
C LEU A 211 -5.99 -11.74 11.43
N ILE A 212 -5.03 -10.90 11.05
CA ILE A 212 -4.03 -11.21 10.04
C ILE A 212 -2.65 -11.35 10.67
N VAL A 213 -1.93 -12.40 10.28
CA VAL A 213 -0.55 -12.68 10.71
C VAL A 213 0.35 -12.69 9.48
N THR A 214 1.35 -11.80 9.45
CA THR A 214 2.28 -11.66 8.33
C THR A 214 3.70 -12.06 8.72
N GLY A 215 4.39 -12.71 7.79
CA GLY A 215 5.81 -13.02 7.87
C GLY A 215 6.55 -12.56 6.61
N ALA A 216 7.87 -12.38 6.74
CA ALA A 216 8.76 -11.97 5.67
C ALA A 216 8.26 -10.76 4.85
N VAL A 217 7.83 -9.70 5.54
CA VAL A 217 7.74 -8.35 4.94
C VAL A 217 9.14 -7.94 4.44
N HIS A 218 10.17 -8.29 5.21
CA HIS A 218 11.56 -8.33 4.77
C HIS A 218 11.99 -9.78 4.51
N GLY A 219 12.70 -10.02 3.41
CA GLY A 219 13.00 -11.37 2.94
C GLY A 219 13.98 -12.17 3.78
N ASN A 220 14.90 -11.51 4.47
CA ASN A 220 15.93 -12.14 5.30
C ASN A 220 15.45 -12.49 6.72
N GLU A 221 14.15 -12.37 6.99
CA GLU A 221 13.53 -12.55 8.30
C GLU A 221 12.67 -13.82 8.32
N THR A 222 13.31 -14.98 8.50
CA THR A 222 12.70 -16.30 8.25
C THR A 222 11.93 -16.89 9.44
N CYS A 223 12.00 -16.27 10.62
CA CYS A 223 11.32 -16.77 11.82
C CYS A 223 9.79 -16.75 11.70
N GLY A 224 9.21 -15.67 11.17
CA GLY A 224 7.78 -15.52 10.88
C GLY A 224 7.26 -16.60 9.92
N PRO A 225 7.82 -16.72 8.70
CA PRO A 225 7.45 -17.78 7.76
C PRO A 225 7.48 -19.19 8.38
N THR A 226 8.53 -19.51 9.15
CA THR A 226 8.67 -20.81 9.81
C THR A 226 7.52 -21.08 10.80
N ALA A 227 7.21 -20.10 11.66
CA ALA A 227 6.15 -20.22 12.63
C ALA A 227 4.76 -20.28 11.99
N ILE A 228 4.51 -19.44 10.99
CA ILE A 228 3.22 -19.38 10.28
C ILE A 228 2.95 -20.68 9.54
N THR A 229 3.92 -21.24 8.81
CA THR A 229 3.77 -22.52 8.09
C THR A 229 3.43 -23.66 9.05
N ARG A 230 4.07 -23.68 10.24
CA ARG A 230 3.72 -24.64 11.29
C ARG A 230 2.27 -24.48 11.77
N MET A 231 1.83 -23.25 12.03
CA MET A 231 0.46 -22.97 12.47
C MET A 231 -0.58 -23.38 11.41
N ILE A 232 -0.30 -23.12 10.13
CA ILE A 232 -1.15 -23.55 9.02
C ILE A 232 -1.29 -25.08 9.03
N GLY A 233 -0.18 -25.82 9.16
CA GLY A 233 -0.20 -27.28 9.25
C GLY A 233 -0.99 -27.79 10.46
N GLU A 234 -0.82 -27.17 11.63
CA GLU A 234 -1.58 -27.54 12.84
C GLU A 234 -3.09 -27.28 12.68
N CYS A 235 -3.49 -26.22 11.97
CA CYS A 235 -4.89 -25.98 11.62
C CYS A 235 -5.43 -27.03 10.62
N GLN A 236 -4.67 -27.36 9.58
CA GLN A 236 -5.05 -28.37 8.58
C GLN A 236 -5.19 -29.76 9.19
N ASP A 237 -4.31 -30.10 10.14
CA ASP A 237 -4.33 -31.36 10.89
C ASP A 237 -5.42 -31.39 11.99
N GLY A 238 -6.13 -30.30 12.23
CA GLY A 238 -7.14 -30.18 13.29
C GLY A 238 -6.55 -30.12 14.72
N LYS A 239 -5.25 -29.93 14.88
CA LYS A 239 -4.57 -29.75 16.17
C LYS A 239 -4.85 -28.36 16.77
N LEU A 240 -5.01 -27.36 15.90
CA LEU A 240 -5.36 -26.00 16.26
C LEU A 240 -6.70 -25.63 15.59
N VAL A 241 -7.76 -25.43 16.38
CA VAL A 241 -9.10 -25.20 15.85
C VAL A 241 -9.51 -23.75 16.06
N ILE A 242 -9.70 -23.01 14.97
CA ILE A 242 -10.29 -21.66 14.99
C ILE A 242 -11.80 -21.80 15.25
N ARG A 243 -12.25 -21.34 16.42
CA ARG A 243 -13.64 -21.50 16.89
C ARG A 243 -14.53 -20.34 16.49
N ARG A 244 -13.98 -19.13 16.51
CA ARG A 244 -14.68 -17.88 16.20
C ARG A 244 -13.84 -16.95 15.35
N GLY A 245 -14.50 -16.00 14.69
CA GLY A 245 -13.82 -14.99 13.88
C GLY A 245 -13.07 -15.59 12.70
N THR A 246 -12.04 -14.89 12.24
CA THR A 246 -11.23 -15.29 11.09
C THR A 246 -9.75 -15.08 11.37
N VAL A 247 -8.93 -16.03 10.95
CA VAL A 247 -7.48 -15.90 10.94
C VAL A 247 -6.97 -16.03 9.51
N THR A 248 -6.24 -15.02 9.06
CA THR A 248 -5.53 -15.04 7.78
C THR A 248 -4.03 -15.10 8.03
N PHE A 249 -3.39 -16.12 7.49
CA PHE A 249 -1.95 -16.30 7.52
C PHE A 249 -1.36 -15.91 6.16
N VAL A 250 -0.32 -15.08 6.19
CA VAL A 250 0.50 -14.74 5.02
C VAL A 250 1.96 -15.06 5.39
N PRO A 251 2.44 -16.29 5.12
CA PRO A 251 3.77 -16.72 5.56
C PRO A 251 4.88 -15.87 4.98
N ILE A 252 4.78 -15.52 3.69
CA ILE A 252 5.78 -14.76 2.95
C ILE A 252 5.09 -13.63 2.20
N VAL A 253 5.21 -12.41 2.73
CA VAL A 253 4.67 -11.20 2.07
C VAL A 253 5.53 -10.80 0.87
N ASN A 254 6.86 -10.72 1.03
CA ASN A 254 7.77 -10.29 -0.02
C ASN A 254 8.59 -11.46 -0.58
N HIS A 255 7.97 -12.24 -1.48
CA HIS A 255 8.61 -13.41 -2.10
C HIS A 255 9.92 -13.09 -2.82
N LYS A 256 10.03 -11.93 -3.48
CA LYS A 256 11.25 -11.53 -4.17
C LYS A 256 12.41 -11.38 -3.18
N ALA A 257 12.21 -10.58 -2.13
CA ALA A 257 13.21 -10.39 -1.10
C ALA A 257 13.56 -11.73 -0.41
N TYR A 258 12.55 -12.56 -0.14
CA TYR A 258 12.70 -13.85 0.53
C TYR A 258 13.58 -14.82 -0.27
N LEU A 259 13.30 -14.97 -1.57
CA LEU A 259 14.11 -15.81 -2.47
C LEU A 259 15.54 -15.29 -2.63
N GLN A 260 15.72 -13.96 -2.56
CA GLN A 260 17.04 -13.32 -2.62
C GLN A 260 17.80 -13.39 -1.29
N GLY A 261 17.13 -13.73 -0.17
CA GLY A 261 17.70 -13.65 1.17
C GLY A 261 18.09 -12.21 1.57
N THR A 262 17.47 -11.21 0.95
CA THR A 262 17.75 -9.79 1.18
C THR A 262 16.66 -9.17 2.06
N ARG A 263 16.97 -8.01 2.66
CA ARG A 263 15.95 -7.25 3.41
C ARG A 263 14.82 -6.78 2.50
N GLU A 264 15.15 -6.39 1.27
CA GLU A 264 14.26 -5.69 0.34
C GLU A 264 14.33 -6.35 -1.04
N GLY A 265 13.26 -6.25 -1.82
CA GLY A 265 13.22 -6.74 -3.20
C GLY A 265 13.74 -5.69 -4.18
N ASP A 266 12.97 -4.62 -4.39
CA ASP A 266 13.43 -3.41 -5.11
C ASP A 266 13.59 -2.21 -4.16
N ARG A 267 12.68 -2.07 -3.21
CA ARG A 267 12.71 -1.05 -2.15
C ARG A 267 12.22 -1.61 -0.83
N ASN A 268 12.34 -0.83 0.23
CA ASN A 268 11.75 -1.16 1.52
C ASN A 268 10.21 -1.06 1.45
N LEU A 269 9.53 -2.21 1.55
CA LEU A 269 8.06 -2.27 1.59
C LEU A 269 7.51 -1.54 2.82
N ASN A 270 8.16 -1.73 3.97
CA ASN A 270 7.74 -1.23 5.27
C ASN A 270 8.14 0.23 5.54
N ARG A 271 8.46 0.99 4.49
CA ARG A 271 8.69 2.44 4.57
C ARG A 271 7.74 3.26 3.69
N ASP A 272 7.12 2.68 2.67
CA ASP A 272 6.16 3.38 1.81
C ASP A 272 5.09 2.35 1.41
N LEU A 273 4.22 2.02 2.37
CA LEU A 273 3.10 1.12 2.15
C LEU A 273 1.83 1.94 1.89
N ARG A 274 1.32 1.82 0.66
CA ARG A 274 0.04 2.39 0.21
C ARG A 274 -0.44 1.69 -1.04
N PRO A 275 -1.71 1.85 -1.44
CA PRO A 275 -2.14 1.48 -2.78
C PRO A 275 -1.41 2.30 -3.85
N TYR A 276 -0.96 1.63 -4.91
CA TYR A 276 -0.32 2.23 -6.08
C TYR A 276 -1.18 2.02 -7.32
N VAL A 277 -1.54 3.11 -7.99
CA VAL A 277 -2.31 3.01 -9.24
C VAL A 277 -1.48 2.44 -10.38
N LEU A 278 -0.21 2.84 -10.46
CA LEU A 278 0.77 2.31 -11.42
C LEU A 278 1.93 1.71 -10.62
N PRO A 279 1.95 0.39 -10.39
CA PRO A 279 3.02 -0.23 -9.64
C PRO A 279 4.29 -0.35 -10.50
N GLU A 280 5.35 0.34 -10.06
CA GLU A 280 6.62 0.43 -10.78
C GLU A 280 7.55 -0.72 -10.38
N CYS A 281 7.61 -1.01 -9.09
CA CYS A 281 8.49 -2.02 -8.51
C CYS A 281 7.74 -3.21 -7.87
N ASN A 282 8.48 -4.20 -7.40
CA ASN A 282 7.95 -5.37 -6.71
C ASN A 282 7.06 -4.98 -5.51
N GLU A 283 7.55 -4.09 -4.66
CA GLU A 283 6.85 -3.70 -3.43
C GLU A 283 5.53 -2.97 -3.70
N ASP A 284 5.42 -2.20 -4.80
CA ASP A 284 4.15 -1.57 -5.18
C ASP A 284 3.09 -2.61 -5.56
N ARG A 285 3.52 -3.70 -6.22
CA ARG A 285 2.63 -4.82 -6.58
C ARG A 285 2.19 -5.60 -5.35
N ILE A 286 3.10 -5.84 -4.41
CA ILE A 286 2.78 -6.46 -3.11
C ILE A 286 1.83 -5.56 -2.32
N ALA A 287 2.08 -4.25 -2.28
CA ALA A 287 1.24 -3.29 -1.55
C ALA A 287 -0.21 -3.29 -2.05
N ASN A 288 -0.42 -3.44 -3.37
CA ASN A 288 -1.77 -3.56 -3.94
C ASN A 288 -2.51 -4.86 -3.59
N ILE A 289 -1.80 -5.88 -3.12
CA ILE A 289 -2.40 -7.12 -2.60
C ILE A 289 -2.59 -7.00 -1.08
N LEU A 290 -1.57 -6.51 -0.38
CA LEU A 290 -1.54 -6.45 1.08
C LEU A 290 -2.46 -5.37 1.64
N CYS A 291 -2.55 -4.18 1.03
CA CYS A 291 -3.36 -3.08 1.57
C CYS A 291 -4.85 -3.43 1.67
N PRO A 292 -5.52 -3.95 0.62
CA PRO A 292 -6.91 -4.42 0.76
C PRO A 292 -7.05 -5.54 1.79
N LEU A 293 -6.05 -6.41 1.90
CA LEU A 293 -6.02 -7.49 2.86
C LEU A 293 -5.91 -6.96 4.29
N LEU A 294 -5.09 -5.95 4.57
CA LEU A 294 -5.03 -5.31 5.89
C LEU A 294 -6.36 -4.62 6.23
N ALA A 295 -6.94 -3.88 5.27
CA ALA A 295 -8.17 -3.12 5.46
C ALA A 295 -9.41 -3.97 5.77
N GLU A 296 -9.40 -5.28 5.47
CA GLU A 296 -10.52 -6.19 5.81
C GLU A 296 -10.41 -6.85 7.19
N HIS A 297 -9.31 -6.65 7.91
CA HIS A 297 -9.04 -7.22 9.24
C HIS A 297 -9.16 -6.18 10.36
N ASP A 298 -9.30 -6.66 11.59
CA ASP A 298 -9.37 -5.82 12.80
C ASP A 298 -8.01 -5.70 13.49
N VAL A 299 -7.19 -6.76 13.42
CA VAL A 299 -5.91 -6.88 14.13
C VAL A 299 -4.81 -7.40 13.19
N LEU A 300 -3.64 -6.76 13.21
CA LEU A 300 -2.42 -7.23 12.56
C LEU A 300 -1.37 -7.66 13.59
N LEU A 301 -0.85 -8.88 13.42
CA LEU A 301 0.39 -9.35 14.02
C LEU A 301 1.47 -9.48 12.94
N ASP A 302 2.44 -8.58 12.94
CA ASP A 302 3.52 -8.58 11.96
C ASP A 302 4.81 -9.12 12.56
N LEU A 303 5.34 -10.21 12.02
CA LEU A 303 6.48 -10.94 12.59
C LEU A 303 7.78 -10.58 11.87
N HIS A 304 8.69 -9.98 12.63
CA HIS A 304 10.00 -9.51 12.16
C HIS A 304 11.14 -10.13 12.99
N SER A 305 12.36 -9.90 12.54
CA SER A 305 13.59 -10.15 13.30
C SER A 305 14.59 -9.03 13.07
N PHE A 306 15.52 -8.85 14.02
CA PHE A 306 16.47 -7.74 13.99
C PHE A 306 17.90 -8.17 13.69
N ARG A 307 18.73 -7.21 13.28
CA ARG A 307 20.18 -7.42 13.07
C ARG A 307 20.98 -7.41 14.36
N SER A 308 20.67 -6.49 15.27
CA SER A 308 21.40 -6.26 16.51
C SER A 308 20.42 -6.05 17.67
N GLY A 309 20.65 -6.77 18.77
CA GLY A 309 19.71 -6.89 19.89
C GLY A 309 20.02 -8.12 20.73
N HIS A 310 19.59 -8.13 21.98
CA HIS A 310 19.80 -9.25 22.92
C HIS A 310 18.50 -9.94 23.36
N GLU A 311 17.35 -9.25 23.28
CA GLU A 311 16.07 -9.81 23.67
C GLU A 311 14.98 -9.49 22.63
N PRO A 312 13.97 -10.36 22.45
CA PRO A 312 12.79 -10.04 21.66
C PRO A 312 12.00 -8.87 22.25
N PHE A 313 11.32 -8.12 21.39
CA PHE A 313 10.50 -6.98 21.82
C PHE A 313 9.31 -6.77 20.87
N VAL A 314 8.37 -5.90 21.26
CA VAL A 314 7.17 -5.57 20.47
C VAL A 314 7.10 -4.06 20.22
N PHE A 315 6.90 -3.66 18.98
CA PHE A 315 6.50 -2.29 18.64
C PHE A 315 5.00 -2.11 18.77
N VAL A 316 4.63 -1.04 19.46
CA VAL A 316 3.27 -0.62 19.74
C VAL A 316 3.08 0.81 19.22
N GLY A 317 1.88 1.11 18.75
CA GLY A 317 1.48 2.40 18.23
C GLY A 317 1.40 3.49 19.31
N PRO A 318 0.97 4.71 18.94
CA PRO A 318 0.92 5.87 19.81
C PRO A 318 -0.23 5.76 20.79
N SER A 319 -0.29 6.67 21.77
CA SER A 319 -1.50 6.84 22.58
C SER A 319 -2.66 7.34 21.72
N ASP A 320 -3.89 7.18 22.21
CA ASP A 320 -5.06 7.70 21.51
C ASP A 320 -4.91 9.20 21.26
N ASN A 321 -5.12 9.59 20.00
CA ASN A 321 -4.94 10.95 19.55
C ASN A 321 -5.74 11.19 18.26
N ALA A 322 -6.11 12.45 18.03
CA ALA A 322 -6.71 12.93 16.78
C ALA A 322 -5.72 13.80 15.98
N GLY A 323 -4.41 13.61 16.19
CA GLY A 323 -3.37 14.41 15.55
C GLY A 323 -3.21 14.07 14.07
N GLU A 324 -2.44 14.90 13.37
CA GLU A 324 -2.12 14.68 11.95
C GLU A 324 -1.09 13.56 11.73
N ILE A 325 -0.33 13.21 12.79
CA ILE A 325 0.68 12.16 12.77
C ILE A 325 0.12 10.94 13.51
N GLU A 326 -0.25 9.92 12.75
CA GLU A 326 -0.75 8.64 13.28
C GLU A 326 -1.99 8.78 14.19
N PRO A 327 -3.13 9.29 13.67
CA PRO A 327 -4.38 9.29 14.41
C PRO A 327 -4.76 7.87 14.82
N PHE A 328 -5.12 7.70 16.09
CA PHE A 328 -5.36 6.38 16.67
C PHE A 328 -6.34 6.44 17.83
N ALA A 329 -7.14 5.38 18.00
CA ALA A 329 -8.21 5.31 19.00
C ALA A 329 -8.33 3.92 19.67
N GLN A 330 -7.34 3.05 19.50
CA GLN A 330 -7.35 1.69 20.05
C GLN A 330 -6.10 1.39 20.90
N ALA A 331 -5.54 2.41 21.55
CA ALA A 331 -4.30 2.31 22.32
C ALA A 331 -4.35 1.29 23.47
N GLU A 332 -5.49 1.19 24.15
CA GLU A 332 -5.68 0.23 25.23
C GLU A 332 -5.70 -1.20 24.68
N ALA A 333 -6.54 -1.48 23.67
CA ALA A 333 -6.64 -2.80 23.05
C ALA A 333 -5.30 -3.26 22.45
N GLU A 334 -4.60 -2.38 21.74
CA GLU A 334 -3.28 -2.67 21.17
C GLU A 334 -2.21 -2.92 22.24
N GLY A 335 -2.22 -2.12 23.32
CA GLY A 335 -1.30 -2.28 24.44
C GLY A 335 -1.53 -3.59 25.20
N GLU A 336 -2.80 -3.96 25.45
CA GLU A 336 -3.17 -5.22 26.10
C GLU A 336 -2.82 -6.44 25.24
N PHE A 337 -3.01 -6.33 23.92
CA PHE A 337 -2.59 -7.32 22.95
C PHE A 337 -1.08 -7.50 22.97
N ALA A 338 -0.32 -6.41 22.78
CA ALA A 338 1.14 -6.40 22.77
C ALA A 338 1.74 -7.00 24.05
N ALA A 339 1.19 -6.62 25.22
CA ALA A 339 1.68 -7.06 26.51
C ALA A 339 1.57 -8.58 26.73
N ARG A 340 0.75 -9.27 25.94
CA ARG A 340 0.45 -10.71 26.07
C ARG A 340 1.09 -11.60 25.02
N LEU A 341 1.83 -11.02 24.06
CA LEU A 341 2.47 -11.81 22.99
C LEU A 341 3.67 -12.63 23.46
N GLY A 342 4.24 -12.31 24.61
CA GLY A 342 5.36 -13.07 25.21
C GLY A 342 6.60 -12.22 25.50
N PRO A 343 7.09 -11.37 24.56
CA PRO A 343 8.26 -10.54 24.82
C PRO A 343 8.10 -9.61 26.03
N GLY A 344 9.21 -9.40 26.75
CA GLY A 344 9.24 -8.60 27.99
C GLY A 344 9.39 -7.10 27.79
N LEU A 345 9.77 -6.67 26.59
CA LEU A 345 10.07 -5.29 26.25
C LEU A 345 9.07 -4.78 25.20
N LEU A 346 8.42 -3.66 25.51
CA LEU A 346 7.57 -2.92 24.58
C LEU A 346 8.27 -1.63 24.14
N MET A 347 8.12 -1.25 22.87
CA MET A 347 8.65 0.00 22.32
C MET A 347 7.55 0.78 21.60
N HIS A 348 7.52 2.10 21.77
CA HIS A 348 6.56 2.98 21.08
C HIS A 348 7.18 4.34 20.76
N GLY A 349 6.47 5.17 19.99
CA GLY A 349 6.92 6.51 19.60
C GLY A 349 7.73 6.57 18.30
N TRP A 350 7.71 5.49 17.51
CA TRP A 350 8.48 5.36 16.28
C TRP A 350 8.21 6.48 15.27
N LEU A 351 6.95 6.66 14.84
CA LEU A 351 6.60 7.65 13.81
C LEU A 351 6.88 9.09 14.26
N THR A 352 6.63 9.43 15.53
CA THR A 352 6.94 10.77 16.04
C THR A 352 8.43 11.05 16.05
N ALA A 353 9.25 10.09 16.48
CA ALA A 353 10.70 10.22 16.45
C ALA A 353 11.20 10.30 14.99
N HIS A 354 10.66 9.48 14.10
CA HIS A 354 11.01 9.48 12.67
C HIS A 354 10.63 10.80 11.98
N ALA A 355 9.44 11.35 12.25
CA ALA A 355 9.00 12.62 11.69
C ALA A 355 9.91 13.79 12.15
N ARG A 356 10.28 13.83 13.43
CA ARG A 356 11.26 14.81 13.96
C ARG A 356 12.62 14.66 13.29
N ALA A 357 13.10 13.42 13.16
CA ALA A 357 14.36 13.10 12.51
C ALA A 357 14.42 13.58 11.05
N GLN A 358 13.33 13.43 10.30
CA GLN A 358 13.24 13.91 8.92
C GLN A 358 13.24 15.45 8.83
N GLN A 359 12.56 16.15 9.74
CA GLN A 359 12.59 17.62 9.80
C GLN A 359 13.99 18.15 10.09
N GLU A 360 14.74 17.50 10.99
CA GLU A 360 16.12 17.88 11.29
C GLU A 360 17.06 17.62 10.11
N ARG A 361 16.90 16.49 9.43
CA ARG A 361 17.66 16.18 8.21
C ARG A 361 17.41 17.23 7.11
N ALA A 362 16.17 17.67 6.92
CA ALA A 362 15.83 18.71 5.96
C ALA A 362 16.48 20.05 6.31
N ARG A 363 16.53 20.42 7.60
CA ARG A 363 17.22 21.64 8.07
C ARG A 363 18.73 21.62 7.81
N GLN A 364 19.35 20.45 7.73
CA GLN A 364 20.77 20.27 7.48
C GLN A 364 21.12 19.95 6.01
N GLY A 365 20.22 20.30 5.07
CA GLY A 365 20.49 20.20 3.64
C GLY A 365 20.21 18.82 3.02
N GLY A 366 19.61 17.90 3.76
CA GLY A 366 19.10 16.64 3.20
C GLY A 366 17.83 16.87 2.37
N ALA A 367 17.62 16.05 1.33
CA ALA A 367 16.43 16.11 0.51
C ALA A 367 15.15 15.98 1.36
N ASN A 368 14.14 16.81 1.07
CA ASN A 368 12.84 16.75 1.73
C ASN A 368 12.15 15.45 1.30
N VAL A 369 11.74 14.63 2.27
CA VAL A 369 11.18 13.31 2.00
C VAL A 369 9.68 13.35 2.27
N SER A 370 8.88 12.77 1.37
CA SER A 370 7.42 12.64 1.55
C SER A 370 7.08 12.02 2.92
N PHE A 371 6.04 12.54 3.57
CA PHE A 371 5.48 12.01 4.82
C PHE A 371 5.13 10.51 4.73
N SER A 372 4.86 10.01 3.52
CA SER A 372 4.60 8.58 3.27
C SER A 372 5.80 7.67 3.56
N LYS A 373 7.04 8.18 3.64
CA LYS A 373 8.27 7.38 3.83
C LYS A 373 8.49 6.81 5.25
N GLY A 374 7.47 6.87 6.12
CA GLY A 374 7.44 6.21 7.42
C GLY A 374 6.25 5.26 7.61
N VAL A 375 5.40 5.09 6.59
CA VAL A 375 4.18 4.26 6.70
C VAL A 375 4.52 2.81 6.37
N GLY A 376 4.52 1.97 7.39
CA GLY A 376 4.65 0.52 7.28
C GLY A 376 3.31 -0.21 7.35
N THR A 377 3.38 -1.53 7.50
CA THR A 377 2.25 -2.46 7.68
C THR A 377 1.39 -2.07 8.88
N THR A 378 2.02 -1.76 10.01
CA THR A 378 1.34 -1.43 11.27
C THR A 378 0.66 -0.08 11.20
N GLU A 379 1.31 0.92 10.61
CA GLU A 379 0.75 2.26 10.45
C GLU A 379 -0.44 2.23 9.49
N TYR A 380 -0.31 1.52 8.37
CA TYR A 380 -1.41 1.36 7.41
C TYR A 380 -2.63 0.68 8.05
N MET A 381 -2.42 -0.38 8.83
CA MET A 381 -3.49 -1.06 9.56
C MET A 381 -4.24 -0.11 10.52
N ARG A 382 -3.50 0.73 11.25
CA ARG A 382 -4.08 1.75 12.14
C ARG A 382 -4.88 2.79 11.37
N PHE A 383 -4.40 3.24 10.20
CA PHE A 383 -5.15 4.16 9.33
C PHE A 383 -6.45 3.56 8.77
N CYS A 384 -6.52 2.24 8.62
CA CYS A 384 -7.75 1.55 8.26
C CYS A 384 -8.74 1.39 9.43
N GLY A 385 -8.36 1.80 10.64
CA GLY A 385 -9.19 1.75 11.84
C GLY A 385 -8.99 0.52 12.71
N GLY A 386 -8.10 -0.41 12.33
CA GLY A 386 -7.68 -1.53 13.17
C GLY A 386 -6.54 -1.17 14.12
N TYR A 387 -5.96 -2.18 14.77
CA TYR A 387 -4.70 -2.01 15.52
C TYR A 387 -3.68 -3.07 15.14
N ALA A 388 -2.40 -2.79 15.42
CA ALA A 388 -1.32 -3.58 14.88
C ALA A 388 -0.07 -3.55 15.74
N VAL A 389 0.67 -4.64 15.75
CA VAL A 389 1.96 -4.71 16.44
C VAL A 389 2.98 -5.43 15.58
N THR A 390 4.23 -4.99 15.69
CA THR A 390 5.37 -5.71 15.13
C THR A 390 6.08 -6.45 16.24
N VAL A 391 6.22 -7.76 16.12
CA VAL A 391 7.03 -8.56 17.06
C VAL A 391 8.39 -8.81 16.44
N GLU A 392 9.41 -8.32 17.13
CA GLU A 392 10.81 -8.50 16.81
C GLU A 392 11.31 -9.74 17.55
N CYS A 393 11.23 -10.89 16.88
CA CYS A 393 11.25 -12.23 17.50
C CYS A 393 12.64 -12.67 17.99
N GLY A 394 13.71 -11.95 17.63
CA GLY A 394 15.09 -12.29 17.91
C GLY A 394 16.02 -11.84 16.80
N GLN A 395 17.32 -12.15 16.92
CA GLN A 395 18.25 -11.91 15.82
C GLN A 395 17.92 -12.79 14.62
N HIS A 396 18.21 -12.32 13.39
CA HIS A 396 17.91 -13.05 12.14
C HIS A 396 18.36 -14.52 12.12
N ARG A 397 19.43 -14.87 12.84
CA ARG A 397 20.00 -16.23 12.89
C ARG A 397 19.80 -16.93 14.23
N ASP A 398 19.02 -16.35 15.15
CA ASP A 398 18.74 -16.97 16.43
C ASP A 398 17.83 -18.20 16.23
N PRO A 399 18.29 -19.42 16.56
CA PRO A 399 17.46 -20.63 16.42
C PRO A 399 16.21 -20.62 17.31
N LYS A 400 16.15 -19.73 18.31
CA LYS A 400 14.97 -19.56 19.18
C LYS A 400 13.92 -18.61 18.58
N ALA A 401 14.29 -17.75 17.63
CA ALA A 401 13.38 -16.76 17.06
C ALA A 401 12.11 -17.37 16.44
N PRO A 402 12.15 -18.52 15.71
CA PRO A 402 10.95 -19.18 15.23
C PRO A 402 10.00 -19.64 16.35
N GLN A 403 10.53 -20.04 17.51
CA GLN A 403 9.69 -20.41 18.65
C GLN A 403 9.03 -19.18 19.28
N VAL A 404 9.76 -18.07 19.40
CA VAL A 404 9.19 -16.78 19.85
C VAL A 404 8.06 -16.33 18.94
N ALA A 405 8.26 -16.43 17.61
CA ALA A 405 7.23 -16.12 16.62
C ALA A 405 6.00 -17.03 16.78
N TYR A 406 6.21 -18.34 16.96
CA TYR A 406 5.13 -19.30 17.19
C TYR A 406 4.34 -18.98 18.47
N ASP A 407 5.04 -18.71 19.58
CA ASP A 407 4.42 -18.38 20.86
C ASP A 407 3.61 -17.08 20.75
N ALA A 408 4.12 -16.08 20.02
CA ALA A 408 3.40 -14.83 19.75
C ALA A 408 2.10 -15.07 18.96
N ILE A 409 2.12 -15.91 17.92
CA ILE A 409 0.91 -16.28 17.18
C ILE A 409 -0.08 -16.99 18.11
N PHE A 410 0.38 -17.99 18.87
CA PHE A 410 -0.50 -18.75 19.76
C PHE A 410 -1.14 -17.86 20.82
N ASN A 411 -0.35 -16.98 21.43
CA ASN A 411 -0.82 -16.01 22.41
C ASN A 411 -1.80 -15.01 21.79
N ALA A 412 -1.55 -14.53 20.57
CA ALA A 412 -2.49 -13.67 19.86
C ALA A 412 -3.84 -14.35 19.65
N LEU A 413 -3.83 -15.61 19.17
CA LEU A 413 -5.03 -16.41 18.97
C LEU A 413 -5.81 -16.62 20.28
N ALA A 414 -5.09 -16.95 21.36
CA ALA A 414 -5.68 -17.17 22.69
C ALA A 414 -6.25 -15.87 23.29
N HIS A 415 -5.52 -14.76 23.19
CA HIS A 415 -5.95 -13.45 23.68
C HIS A 415 -7.22 -12.96 22.99
N LEU A 416 -7.27 -13.10 21.66
CA LEU A 416 -8.43 -12.73 20.84
C LEU A 416 -9.56 -13.77 20.90
N GLN A 417 -9.39 -14.83 21.72
CA GLN A 417 -10.34 -15.93 21.89
C GLN A 417 -10.70 -16.65 20.59
N LEU A 418 -9.81 -16.61 19.59
CA LEU A 418 -9.98 -17.28 18.30
C LEU A 418 -9.86 -18.81 18.43
N ILE A 419 -9.13 -19.27 19.46
CA ILE A 419 -8.96 -20.67 19.83
C ILE A 419 -9.44 -20.92 21.25
N ALA A 420 -9.76 -22.18 21.56
CA ALA A 420 -10.10 -22.60 22.91
C ALA A 420 -8.83 -22.77 23.77
N ALA A 421 -8.27 -21.66 24.24
CA ALA A 421 -7.11 -21.62 25.12
C ALA A 421 -7.31 -20.59 26.25
N PRO A 422 -6.68 -20.79 27.43
CA PRO A 422 -6.66 -19.78 28.47
C PRO A 422 -6.06 -18.46 27.98
N ALA A 423 -6.53 -17.34 28.53
CA ALA A 423 -5.94 -16.04 28.23
C ALA A 423 -4.45 -16.03 28.61
N PRO A 424 -3.55 -15.61 27.70
CA PRO A 424 -2.12 -15.54 27.99
C PRO A 424 -1.83 -14.53 29.09
N LYS A 425 -0.81 -14.84 29.90
CA LYS A 425 -0.29 -13.91 30.91
C LYS A 425 0.37 -12.71 30.25
N ARG A 426 0.39 -11.58 30.94
CA ARG A 426 1.22 -10.44 30.53
C ARG A 426 2.69 -10.84 30.60
N GLY A 427 3.39 -10.77 29.48
CA GLY A 427 4.85 -10.95 29.37
C GLY A 427 5.62 -9.65 29.53
N ALA A 428 5.01 -8.50 29.18
CA ALA A 428 5.66 -7.19 29.24
C ALA A 428 6.06 -6.79 30.66
N LYS A 429 7.35 -6.46 30.83
CA LYS A 429 7.98 -6.05 32.10
C LYS A 429 8.40 -4.59 32.09
N ARG A 430 8.79 -4.08 30.92
CA ARG A 430 9.26 -2.71 30.73
C ARG A 430 8.85 -2.17 29.37
N ALA A 431 8.77 -0.86 29.28
CA ALA A 431 8.50 -0.16 28.02
C ALA A 431 9.48 0.99 27.81
N ILE A 432 9.84 1.22 26.55
CA ILE A 432 10.71 2.32 26.11
C ILE A 432 9.95 3.18 25.11
N LYS A 433 9.93 4.49 25.33
CA LYS A 433 9.46 5.48 24.36
C LYS A 433 10.66 5.97 23.57
N ILE A 434 10.66 5.80 22.25
CA ILE A 434 11.65 6.42 21.37
C ILE A 434 11.31 7.92 21.29
N VAL A 435 12.27 8.77 21.64
CA VAL A 435 12.05 10.22 21.72
C VAL A 435 12.89 11.01 20.72
N ASP A 436 13.99 10.43 20.23
CA ASP A 436 14.93 11.09 19.34
C ASP A 436 15.63 10.10 18.39
N ALA A 437 16.12 10.61 17.26
CA ALA A 437 16.93 9.86 16.30
C ALA A 437 18.14 10.68 15.86
N VAL A 438 19.33 10.14 16.13
CA VAL A 438 20.59 10.81 15.86
C VAL A 438 21.15 10.32 14.53
N TRP A 439 21.36 11.22 13.59
CA TRP A 439 21.90 10.90 12.26
C TRP A 439 23.43 10.89 12.26
N CYS A 440 24.00 10.05 11.39
CA CYS A 440 25.37 10.18 10.93
C CYS A 440 25.43 11.24 9.83
N PHE A 441 26.30 12.25 9.97
CA PHE A 441 26.46 13.30 8.96
C PHE A 441 27.79 13.21 8.21
N SER A 442 28.74 12.43 8.74
CA SER A 442 30.09 12.28 8.18
C SER A 442 30.57 10.85 8.35
N GLU A 443 31.40 10.36 7.42
CA GLU A 443 32.00 9.02 7.49
C GLU A 443 32.85 8.79 8.75
N GLY A 444 33.28 9.87 9.43
CA GLY A 444 34.01 9.79 10.70
C GLY A 444 33.13 9.65 11.95
N ASP A 445 31.80 9.80 11.82
CA ASP A 445 30.88 9.63 12.95
C ASP A 445 30.81 8.15 13.36
N ARG A 446 30.93 7.87 14.66
CA ARG A 446 30.99 6.49 15.17
C ARG A 446 30.42 6.35 16.56
N LEU A 447 29.92 5.17 16.88
CA LEU A 447 29.52 4.80 18.23
C LEU A 447 30.75 4.78 19.16
N ALA A 448 30.56 5.16 20.43
CA ALA A 448 31.65 5.19 21.41
C ALA A 448 32.06 3.79 21.86
N LYS A 449 31.13 2.83 21.81
CA LYS A 449 31.34 1.41 22.08
C LYS A 449 30.31 0.57 21.29
N ASN A 450 30.41 -0.75 21.39
CA ASN A 450 29.45 -1.68 20.80
C ASN A 450 28.17 -1.70 21.64
N TRP A 451 27.25 -0.78 21.35
CA TRP A 451 25.92 -0.75 21.95
C TRP A 451 25.01 -1.81 21.34
N THR A 452 24.03 -2.23 22.13
CA THR A 452 22.90 -3.04 21.69
C THR A 452 21.58 -2.33 22.00
N THR A 453 20.58 -2.58 21.16
CA THR A 453 19.21 -2.10 21.38
C THR A 453 18.71 -2.46 22.78
N GLY A 454 18.37 -1.44 23.56
CA GLY A 454 17.87 -1.57 24.94
C GLY A 454 18.92 -1.42 26.03
N ASP A 455 20.19 -1.16 25.67
CA ASP A 455 21.25 -0.82 26.63
C ASP A 455 20.94 0.49 27.35
N ALA A 456 21.06 0.48 28.68
CA ALA A 456 20.85 1.67 29.50
C ALA A 456 22.07 2.61 29.43
N VAL A 457 21.79 3.91 29.46
CA VAL A 457 22.79 4.98 29.51
C VAL A 457 22.43 6.00 30.57
N GLY A 458 23.43 6.47 31.31
CA GLY A 458 23.26 7.54 32.28
C GLY A 458 23.40 8.92 31.66
N GLU A 459 22.79 9.94 32.25
CA GLU A 459 22.97 11.33 31.86
C GLU A 459 24.47 11.69 31.72
N GLY A 460 24.84 12.28 30.57
CA GLY A 460 26.21 12.68 30.28
C GLY A 460 27.13 11.56 29.77
N GLU A 461 26.69 10.30 29.76
CA GLU A 461 27.47 9.19 29.19
C GLU A 461 27.64 9.38 27.67
N ILE A 462 28.85 9.13 27.16
CA ILE A 462 29.14 9.29 25.73
C ILE A 462 28.57 8.09 24.96
N ILE A 463 27.58 8.34 24.12
CA ILE A 463 26.97 7.32 23.25
C ILE A 463 27.78 7.18 21.96
N ALA A 464 28.17 8.30 21.36
CA ALA A 464 28.85 8.35 20.07
C ALA A 464 29.80 9.56 19.97
N ARG A 465 30.58 9.62 18.90
CA ARG A 465 31.49 10.73 18.58
C ARG A 465 31.32 11.16 17.13
N ARG A 466 31.32 12.46 16.90
CA ARG A 466 31.37 13.06 15.57
C ARG A 466 32.77 12.93 14.97
N ALA A 467 32.88 13.10 13.65
CA ALA A 467 34.13 13.08 12.92
C ALA A 467 35.18 14.10 13.43
N ASP A 468 34.73 15.25 13.94
CA ASP A 468 35.58 16.30 14.53
C ASP A 468 36.01 15.99 15.99
N GLY A 469 35.60 14.85 16.53
CA GLY A 469 35.89 14.42 17.90
C GLY A 469 34.85 14.87 18.95
N GLN A 470 33.85 15.67 18.57
CA GLN A 470 32.78 16.09 19.47
C GLN A 470 32.04 14.88 20.05
N ALA A 471 31.90 14.84 21.38
CA ALA A 471 31.19 13.77 22.07
C ALA A 471 29.67 14.00 22.01
N LEU A 472 28.94 12.99 21.55
CA LEU A 472 27.48 12.93 21.63
C LEU A 472 27.11 12.18 22.91
N LYS A 473 26.64 12.95 23.90
CA LYS A 473 26.31 12.46 25.24
C LYS A 473 24.81 12.21 25.38
N ALA A 474 24.45 11.24 26.21
CA ALA A 474 23.07 11.04 26.64
C ALA A 474 22.56 12.31 27.33
N PRO A 475 21.45 12.92 26.87
CA PRO A 475 20.93 14.16 27.45
C PRO A 475 20.29 13.95 28.83
N ARG A 476 19.98 12.70 29.18
CA ARG A 476 19.38 12.23 30.43
C ARG A 476 19.52 10.71 30.51
N ASP A 477 19.10 10.12 31.62
CA ASP A 477 18.99 8.66 31.74
C ASP A 477 18.04 8.09 30.69
N GLY A 478 18.46 7.02 30.01
CA GLY A 478 17.67 6.44 28.93
C GLY A 478 18.29 5.19 28.33
N PHE A 479 17.99 4.97 27.06
CA PHE A 479 18.37 3.75 26.34
C PHE A 479 18.85 4.06 24.92
N VAL A 480 19.84 3.30 24.46
CA VAL A 480 20.29 3.29 23.06
C VAL A 480 19.45 2.27 22.28
N ILE A 481 18.88 2.69 21.16
CA ILE A 481 17.98 1.88 20.32
C ILE A 481 18.53 1.87 18.89
N PHE A 482 18.54 0.68 18.26
CA PHE A 482 19.08 0.45 16.91
C PHE A 482 20.43 1.14 16.62
N PRO A 483 21.46 0.88 17.43
CA PRO A 483 22.79 1.39 17.15
C PRO A 483 23.31 0.84 15.82
N ASN A 484 23.82 1.73 14.97
CA ASN A 484 24.42 1.38 13.69
C ASN A 484 25.96 1.38 13.81
N PRO A 485 26.62 0.20 13.77
CA PRO A 485 28.07 0.12 13.92
C PRO A 485 28.83 0.60 12.68
N GLU A 486 28.18 0.61 11.51
CA GLU A 486 28.77 1.03 10.23
C GLU A 486 27.85 2.08 9.56
N PRO A 487 27.69 3.25 10.19
CA PRO A 487 26.76 4.26 9.73
C PRO A 487 27.31 4.94 8.46
N LYS A 488 26.45 5.10 7.45
CA LYS A 488 26.75 5.93 6.28
C LYS A 488 26.22 7.35 6.51
N PRO A 489 26.81 8.38 5.87
CA PRO A 489 26.25 9.73 5.92
C PRO A 489 24.76 9.74 5.53
N PHE A 490 23.98 10.48 6.30
CA PHE A 490 22.51 10.57 6.23
C PHE A 490 21.78 9.25 6.45
N VAL A 491 22.38 8.35 7.23
CA VAL A 491 21.73 7.18 7.84
C VAL A 491 21.73 7.37 9.36
N GLU A 492 20.73 6.83 10.05
CA GLU A 492 20.63 6.90 11.50
C GLU A 492 21.84 6.20 12.16
N LEU A 493 22.47 6.91 13.11
CA LEU A 493 23.58 6.44 13.92
C LEU A 493 23.06 5.63 15.12
N TYR A 494 22.05 6.17 15.81
CA TYR A 494 21.28 5.50 16.84
C TYR A 494 19.98 6.28 17.13
N TYR A 495 19.05 5.65 17.83
CA TYR A 495 17.87 6.27 18.40
C TYR A 495 18.02 6.34 19.93
N PHE A 496 17.47 7.39 20.54
CA PHE A 496 17.46 7.55 21.99
C PHE A 496 16.04 7.32 22.52
N GLY A 497 15.94 6.52 23.58
CA GLY A 497 14.70 6.16 24.23
C GLY A 497 14.67 6.46 25.72
N GLU A 498 13.48 6.67 26.26
CA GLU A 498 13.22 6.90 27.68
C GLU A 498 12.32 5.80 28.26
N ALA A 499 12.42 5.53 29.56
CA ALA A 499 11.51 4.62 30.23
C ALA A 499 10.05 5.11 30.11
N SER A 500 9.13 4.20 29.85
CA SER A 500 7.71 4.51 29.66
C SER A 500 6.82 3.76 30.64
N GLU A 501 5.90 4.49 31.25
CA GLU A 501 4.91 3.99 32.22
C GLU A 501 3.63 3.45 31.56
N ARG A 502 3.42 3.75 30.27
CA ARG A 502 2.15 3.55 29.54
C ARG A 502 1.54 2.14 29.61
N PHE A 503 2.35 1.10 29.79
CA PHE A 503 1.89 -0.29 29.76
C PHE A 503 2.08 -1.02 31.10
N ARG A 504 2.35 -0.26 32.18
CA ARG A 504 2.42 -0.82 33.53
C ARG A 504 1.00 -1.05 34.05
N THR A 505 0.64 -2.32 34.22
CA THR A 505 -0.52 -2.77 35.00
C THR A 505 -0.15 -4.02 35.76
#